data_AF-A0AB39ZCS8-F1
#
_entry.id   AF-A0AB39ZCS8-F1
#
_cell.length_a   1.000
_cell.length_b   1.000
_cell.length_c   1.000
_cell.angle_alpha   90.00
_cell.angle_beta   90.00
_cell.angle_gamma   90.00
#
_symmetry.space_group_name_H-M   'P 1'
#
loop_
_entity.id
_entity.type
_entity.pdbx_description
1 polymer ?
#
loop_
_entity_poly.entity_id
_entity_poly.type
_entity_poly.pdbx_seq_one_letter_code
_entity_poly.pdbx_strand_id
1 'polypeptide(L)'
;MFSRHFRVLLRKKHHVFKTFSTHFRRFLDAGFSNRYSLRVTTLLPLVILRSAECRQNDGQEVKRPGRKRTMSKVKYETCLEGRAQLYLNAMKVRWEQLHKVPGLFSYQLQKSPQSRKIPGYWGFYTELNAERSLKRRRPQTIENLNPTFKPLMFNFNKVDAREVIMTIDDAYGSPEVQMIINKSPITKYHTLICPEVKKNHVQRITREALEFCITFMRSIDDKDMRMGYNSPGALASVNHLHVHLLQMPQDLYIDQAPLDELAGGYVYRLSRRAPTEGICIVFKDNDNDEQVAEKVDQLYKLAMWMCQNNMPHNLFITQDRRPGQSGNVQVFVFARSEYCVNKDLADFNVGFCELAGYIPLPDPEKMENLTELQVLFRIRTVTGDAPKALYEKITHIVEGREQSLWDQPLTI
;
A
#
# COMPACT_ATOMS: atom_id res chain seq x y z
N MET A 1 -48.78 -23.62 32.08
CA MET A 1 -47.34 -23.61 31.72
C MET A 1 -46.98 -22.24 31.14
N PHE A 2 -45.76 -21.77 31.41
CA PHE A 2 -45.17 -20.50 30.95
C PHE A 2 -45.58 -19.20 31.65
N SER A 3 -45.40 -19.18 32.97
CA SER A 3 -44.91 -17.99 33.69
C SER A 3 -43.42 -18.23 34.01
N ARG A 4 -42.50 -17.49 33.39
CA ARG A 4 -41.13 -17.27 33.95
C ARG A 4 -40.21 -16.26 33.24
N HIS A 5 -40.59 -15.58 32.15
CA HIS A 5 -39.61 -14.73 31.42
C HIS A 5 -39.83 -13.21 31.46
N PHE A 6 -40.87 -12.70 32.14
CA PHE A 6 -41.08 -11.25 32.28
C PHE A 6 -40.73 -10.65 33.65
N ARG A 7 -40.20 -11.44 34.60
CA ARG A 7 -39.87 -10.97 35.96
C ARG A 7 -38.42 -10.52 36.17
N VAL A 8 -37.55 -10.65 35.16
CA VAL A 8 -36.12 -10.27 35.28
C VAL A 8 -35.84 -8.87 34.72
N LEU A 9 -36.70 -8.33 33.85
CA LEU A 9 -36.49 -7.02 33.23
C LEU A 9 -36.92 -5.81 34.10
N LEU A 10 -37.75 -6.04 35.13
CA LEU A 10 -38.34 -4.98 35.97
C LEU A 10 -37.62 -4.74 37.31
N ARG A 11 -36.50 -5.43 37.58
CA ARG A 11 -35.77 -5.32 38.87
C ARG A 11 -34.48 -4.49 38.85
N LYS A 12 -34.07 -3.88 37.72
CA LYS A 12 -32.82 -3.11 37.63
C LYS A 12 -32.96 -1.58 37.44
N LYS A 13 -34.16 -1.00 37.55
CA LYS A 13 -34.33 0.48 37.46
C LYS A 13 -35.09 1.12 38.63
N HIS A 14 -35.05 0.52 39.81
CA HIS A 14 -35.70 1.07 41.01
C HIS A 14 -34.85 2.09 41.79
N HIS A 15 -33.55 2.21 41.49
CA HIS A 15 -32.66 3.15 42.19
C HIS A 15 -32.62 4.55 41.57
N VAL A 16 -32.92 4.68 40.26
CA VAL A 16 -32.87 5.97 39.54
C VAL A 16 -34.11 6.83 39.80
N PHE A 17 -35.27 6.21 40.06
CA PHE A 17 -36.51 6.94 40.33
C PHE A 17 -36.58 7.54 41.75
N LYS A 18 -35.79 7.00 42.69
CA LYS A 18 -35.77 7.47 44.08
C LYS A 18 -34.96 8.75 44.27
N THR A 19 -33.95 9.00 43.44
CA THR A 19 -33.08 10.19 43.52
C THR A 19 -33.73 11.44 42.92
N PHE A 20 -34.61 11.27 41.93
CA PHE A 20 -35.32 12.38 41.27
C PHE A 20 -36.41 13.00 42.18
N SER A 21 -37.05 12.16 43.01
CA SER A 21 -38.09 12.58 43.98
C SER A 21 -37.53 13.42 45.14
N THR A 22 -36.25 13.28 45.49
CA THR A 22 -35.65 13.96 46.65
C THR A 22 -35.07 15.34 46.32
N HIS A 23 -34.70 15.61 45.06
CA HIS A 23 -34.26 16.94 44.62
C HIS A 23 -35.42 17.85 44.23
N PHE A 24 -36.50 17.30 43.68
CA PHE A 24 -37.69 18.10 43.35
C PHE A 24 -38.43 18.62 44.59
N ARG A 25 -38.41 17.86 45.69
CA ARG A 25 -38.97 18.29 46.98
C ARG A 25 -38.13 19.36 47.71
N ARG A 26 -36.83 19.47 47.42
CA ARG A 26 -35.95 20.51 47.99
C ARG A 26 -36.04 21.86 47.26
N PHE A 27 -36.60 21.89 46.06
CA PHE A 27 -36.76 23.11 45.27
C PHE A 27 -38.05 23.87 45.61
N LEU A 28 -38.99 23.25 46.33
CA LEU A 28 -40.30 23.83 46.67
C LEU A 28 -40.41 24.36 48.12
N ASP A 29 -39.35 24.25 48.93
CA ASP A 29 -39.33 24.68 50.35
C ASP A 29 -38.60 26.01 50.60
N ALA A 30 -38.17 26.74 49.57
CA ALA A 30 -37.66 28.11 49.71
C ALA A 30 -38.66 29.09 49.10
N GLY A 31 -39.52 29.62 49.96
CA GLY A 31 -40.66 30.44 49.57
C GLY A 31 -40.31 31.73 48.82
N PHE A 32 -41.16 32.09 47.87
CA PHE A 32 -41.51 33.49 47.63
C PHE A 32 -43.00 33.61 47.41
N SER A 33 -43.59 34.38 48.31
CA SER A 33 -44.97 34.82 48.34
C SER A 33 -45.25 35.88 47.27
N ASN A 34 -46.49 35.81 46.79
CA ASN A 34 -47.36 36.92 46.43
C ASN A 34 -47.61 37.24 44.94
N ARG A 35 -48.89 37.59 44.72
CA ARG A 35 -49.65 37.70 43.48
C ARG A 35 -49.21 38.91 42.65
N TYR A 36 -49.21 38.79 41.32
CA TYR A 36 -50.11 39.49 40.38
C TYR A 36 -49.54 39.48 38.94
N SER A 37 -50.47 39.36 38.00
CA SER A 37 -50.37 39.74 36.59
C SER A 37 -49.64 38.82 35.60
N LEU A 38 -50.48 38.18 34.78
CA LEU A 38 -50.21 37.70 33.44
C LEU A 38 -49.62 38.79 32.52
N ARG A 39 -48.91 38.32 31.49
CA ARG A 39 -48.42 38.99 30.28
C ARG A 39 -47.22 39.91 30.48
N VAL A 40 -46.03 39.39 30.20
CA VAL A 40 -45.11 39.82 29.12
C VAL A 40 -43.96 38.81 29.13
N THR A 41 -43.85 37.99 28.08
CA THR A 41 -42.57 37.48 27.51
C THR A 41 -42.86 36.43 26.43
N THR A 42 -43.36 36.91 25.28
CA THR A 42 -42.87 36.40 24.00
C THR A 42 -41.51 37.06 23.77
N LEU A 43 -40.43 36.26 23.83
CA LEU A 43 -39.07 36.47 23.31
C LEU A 43 -38.05 35.92 24.31
N LEU A 44 -37.64 34.66 24.11
CA LEU A 44 -36.24 34.26 24.20
C LEU A 44 -36.09 32.78 23.79
N PRO A 45 -35.62 32.51 22.56
CA PRO A 45 -35.36 31.18 22.06
C PRO A 45 -33.92 30.72 22.36
N LEU A 46 -33.74 29.41 22.49
CA LEU A 46 -32.53 28.69 22.05
C LEU A 46 -31.19 29.00 22.75
N VAL A 47 -31.14 29.04 24.08
CA VAL A 47 -29.88 28.78 24.80
C VAL A 47 -30.24 27.96 26.04
N ILE A 48 -29.50 26.89 26.33
CA ILE A 48 -29.68 25.93 27.45
C ILE A 48 -30.59 24.69 27.16
N LEU A 49 -30.70 24.27 25.90
CA LEU A 49 -30.99 22.86 25.55
C LEU A 49 -29.92 22.25 24.61
N ARG A 50 -28.69 22.76 24.69
CA ARG A 50 -27.54 22.29 23.87
C ARG A 50 -26.37 21.74 24.67
N SER A 51 -26.56 21.41 25.95
CA SER A 51 -25.50 20.91 26.82
C SER A 51 -25.82 19.58 27.51
N ALA A 52 -26.91 18.89 27.16
CA ALA A 52 -27.26 17.59 27.74
C ALA A 52 -27.57 16.47 26.72
N GLU A 53 -27.70 16.77 25.42
CA GLU A 53 -27.89 15.77 24.36
C GLU A 53 -26.63 15.54 23.49
N CYS A 54 -25.51 16.17 23.82
CA CYS A 54 -24.24 16.01 23.10
C CYS A 54 -23.29 15.04 23.82
N ARG A 55 -23.79 13.86 24.25
CA ARG A 55 -22.96 12.80 24.86
C ARG A 55 -23.32 11.37 24.44
N GLN A 56 -24.08 11.19 23.36
CA GLN A 56 -24.31 9.87 22.75
C GLN A 56 -24.35 9.99 21.23
N ASN A 57 -23.18 10.10 20.62
CA ASN A 57 -22.85 9.57 19.29
C ASN A 57 -21.38 9.92 18.99
N ASP A 58 -20.48 9.48 19.88
CA ASP A 58 -19.11 9.23 19.42
C ASP A 58 -19.17 7.93 18.63
N GLY A 59 -18.90 8.05 17.33
CA GLY A 59 -18.95 6.95 16.38
C GLY A 59 -18.17 5.76 16.91
N GLN A 60 -18.73 4.57 16.68
CA GLN A 60 -17.99 3.33 16.82
C GLN A 60 -16.73 3.41 15.96
N GLU A 61 -15.62 3.76 16.58
CA GLU A 61 -14.31 3.31 16.14
C GLU A 61 -14.43 1.79 16.01
N VAL A 62 -14.33 1.29 14.78
CA VAL A 62 -14.30 -0.14 14.51
C VAL A 62 -13.03 -0.67 15.16
N LYS A 63 -13.13 -1.10 16.41
CA LYS A 63 -12.06 -1.80 17.10
C LYS A 63 -11.79 -3.09 16.36
N ARG A 64 -10.73 -3.09 15.55
CA ARG A 64 -10.12 -4.31 15.01
C ARG A 64 -9.87 -5.28 16.18
N PRO A 65 -10.05 -6.61 16.01
CA PRO A 65 -9.70 -7.57 17.04
C PRO A 65 -8.22 -7.34 17.40
N GLY A 66 -7.95 -7.01 18.67
CA GLY A 66 -6.61 -6.62 19.09
C GLY A 66 -5.62 -7.76 18.83
N ARG A 67 -4.67 -7.52 17.91
CA ARG A 67 -3.43 -8.29 17.76
C ARG A 67 -2.91 -8.56 19.18
N LYS A 68 -2.68 -9.84 19.54
CA LYS A 68 -2.07 -10.17 20.85
C LYS A 68 -0.75 -9.43 20.93
N ARG A 69 -0.70 -8.34 21.69
CA ARG A 69 0.45 -7.45 21.78
C ARG A 69 1.57 -8.20 22.50
N THR A 70 2.50 -8.75 21.73
CA THR A 70 3.79 -9.28 22.20
C THR A 70 4.72 -8.15 22.66
N MET A 71 4.47 -6.90 22.22
CA MET A 71 5.28 -5.72 22.55
C MET A 71 4.61 -4.78 23.55
N SER A 72 5.44 -4.09 24.35
CA SER A 72 4.98 -3.05 25.28
C SER A 72 4.34 -1.88 24.53
N LYS A 73 3.40 -1.18 25.18
CA LYS A 73 2.72 0.00 24.61
C LYS A 73 3.71 1.05 24.11
N VAL A 74 4.75 1.32 24.91
CA VAL A 74 5.81 2.29 24.58
C VAL A 74 6.56 1.86 23.32
N LYS A 75 6.96 0.58 23.22
CA LYS A 75 7.68 0.06 22.04
C LYS A 75 6.82 0.12 20.77
N TYR A 76 5.51 -0.11 20.89
CA TYR A 76 4.58 0.02 19.76
C TYR A 76 4.45 1.47 19.29
N GLU A 77 4.31 2.42 20.22
CA GLU A 77 4.16 3.84 19.89
C GLU A 77 5.42 4.46 19.25
N THR A 78 6.57 3.81 19.41
CA THR A 78 7.85 4.26 18.85
C THR A 78 8.30 3.50 17.61
N CYS A 79 7.78 2.29 17.34
CA CYS A 79 8.15 1.48 16.19
C CYS A 79 7.39 1.87 14.91
N LEU A 80 7.79 1.26 13.79
CA LEU A 80 7.16 1.50 12.49
C LEU A 80 5.66 1.18 12.51
N GLU A 81 5.26 0.09 13.16
CA GLU A 81 3.88 -0.38 13.22
C GLU A 81 2.92 0.59 13.92
N GLY A 82 3.39 1.33 14.93
CA GLY A 82 2.57 2.34 15.59
C GLY A 82 2.60 3.70 14.91
N ARG A 83 3.63 3.98 14.09
CA ARG A 83 3.84 5.30 13.48
C ARG A 83 3.55 5.37 11.99
N ALA A 84 3.41 4.24 11.29
CA ALA A 84 3.22 4.18 9.84
C ALA A 84 2.06 5.08 9.35
N GLN A 85 0.91 5.05 10.03
CA GLN A 85 -0.22 5.90 9.65
C GLN A 85 0.09 7.40 9.81
N LEU A 86 0.79 7.77 10.88
CA LEU A 86 1.22 9.15 11.10
C LEU A 86 2.20 9.59 10.01
N TYR A 87 3.15 8.73 9.64
CA TYR A 87 4.09 8.96 8.54
C TYR A 87 3.37 9.11 7.20
N LEU A 88 2.39 8.25 6.90
CA LEU A 88 1.58 8.36 5.68
C LEU A 88 0.84 9.70 5.61
N ASN A 89 0.19 10.10 6.72
CA ASN A 89 -0.55 11.36 6.79
C ASN A 89 0.38 12.57 6.61
N ALA A 90 1.52 12.56 7.30
CA ALA A 90 2.54 13.61 7.18
C ALA A 90 3.11 13.68 5.76
N MET A 91 3.40 12.51 5.15
CA MET A 91 3.88 12.42 3.77
C MET A 91 2.88 13.05 2.80
N LYS A 92 1.59 12.72 2.90
CA LYS A 92 0.55 13.28 2.02
C LYS A 92 0.45 14.79 2.13
N VAL A 93 0.39 15.32 3.36
CA VAL A 93 0.33 16.77 3.60
C VAL A 93 1.56 17.46 3.01
N ARG A 94 2.75 16.91 3.25
CA ARG A 94 3.99 17.48 2.74
C ARG A 94 4.08 17.39 1.22
N TRP A 95 3.69 16.26 0.62
CA TRP A 95 3.68 16.06 -0.81
C TRP A 95 2.79 17.11 -1.51
N GLU A 96 1.60 17.41 -0.97
CA GLU A 96 0.70 18.46 -1.49
C GLU A 96 1.30 19.86 -1.41
N GLN A 97 2.02 20.16 -0.32
CA GLN A 97 2.72 21.43 -0.17
C GLN A 97 3.84 21.54 -1.21
N LEU A 98 4.65 20.49 -1.36
CA LEU A 98 5.75 20.43 -2.31
C LEU A 98 5.27 20.47 -3.76
N HIS A 99 4.14 19.82 -4.08
CA HIS A 99 3.58 19.83 -5.43
C HIS A 99 3.19 21.25 -5.88
N LYS A 100 2.83 22.15 -4.95
CA LYS A 100 2.55 23.57 -5.26
C LYS A 100 3.81 24.41 -5.50
N VAL A 101 5.01 23.90 -5.18
CA VAL A 101 6.27 24.65 -5.33
C VAL A 101 6.75 24.58 -6.78
N PRO A 102 6.87 25.72 -7.49
CA PRO A 102 7.36 25.74 -8.87
C PRO A 102 8.76 25.12 -9.01
N GLY A 103 8.96 24.32 -10.06
CA GLY A 103 10.26 23.75 -10.42
C GLY A 103 10.73 22.55 -9.58
N LEU A 104 9.99 22.17 -8.53
CA LEU A 104 10.35 21.02 -7.71
C LEU A 104 9.98 19.68 -8.39
N PHE A 105 8.79 19.62 -9.00
CA PHE A 105 8.36 18.54 -9.89
C PHE A 105 8.65 18.91 -11.34
N SER A 106 8.91 17.92 -12.21
CA SER A 106 9.07 18.13 -13.66
C SER A 106 7.80 18.69 -14.33
N TYR A 107 6.64 18.41 -13.75
CA TYR A 107 5.32 18.87 -14.19
C TYR A 107 4.33 18.76 -13.03
N GLN A 108 3.18 19.40 -13.19
CA GLN A 108 2.06 19.30 -12.27
C GLN A 108 1.10 18.23 -12.75
N LEU A 109 0.63 17.36 -11.84
CA LEU A 109 -0.47 16.46 -12.16
C LEU A 109 -1.75 17.26 -12.45
N GLN A 110 -2.52 16.79 -13.42
CA GLN A 110 -3.87 17.30 -13.67
C GLN A 110 -4.78 16.92 -12.50
N LYS A 111 -5.70 17.82 -12.13
CA LYS A 111 -6.69 17.53 -11.07
C LYS A 111 -7.63 16.37 -11.44
N SER A 112 -7.90 16.21 -12.72
CA SER A 112 -8.79 15.20 -13.29
C SER A 112 -8.19 14.70 -14.60
N PRO A 113 -7.22 13.76 -14.53
CA PRO A 113 -6.58 13.24 -15.73
C PRO A 113 -7.60 12.48 -16.58
N GLN A 114 -7.44 12.57 -17.90
CA GLN A 114 -8.23 11.75 -18.82
C GLN A 114 -7.92 10.28 -18.58
N SER A 115 -8.94 9.45 -18.42
CA SER A 115 -8.79 8.04 -18.14
C SER A 115 -9.93 7.23 -18.76
N ARG A 116 -9.69 5.94 -18.98
CA ARG A 116 -10.73 4.99 -19.38
C ARG A 116 -10.41 3.59 -18.90
N LYS A 117 -11.44 2.73 -18.82
CA LYS A 117 -11.22 1.28 -18.79
C LYS A 117 -11.15 0.78 -20.23
N ILE A 118 -10.13 0.01 -20.56
CA ILE A 118 -10.02 -0.64 -21.87
C ILE A 118 -11.18 -1.64 -21.99
N PRO A 119 -11.96 -1.59 -23.09
CA PRO A 119 -13.00 -2.59 -23.34
C PRO A 119 -12.41 -3.99 -23.39
N GLY A 120 -12.95 -4.90 -22.57
CA GLY A 120 -12.44 -6.25 -22.43
C GLY A 120 -12.92 -6.93 -21.15
N TYR A 121 -12.53 -8.18 -20.96
CA TYR A 121 -12.93 -8.98 -19.80
C TYR A 121 -12.19 -8.57 -18.53
N TRP A 122 -10.92 -8.14 -18.66
CA TRP A 122 -10.06 -7.78 -17.53
C TRP A 122 -10.15 -6.31 -17.17
N GLY A 123 -10.54 -5.45 -18.11
CA GLY A 123 -10.90 -4.06 -17.83
C GLY A 123 -9.74 -3.20 -17.32
N PHE A 124 -8.55 -3.36 -17.93
CA PHE A 124 -7.36 -2.56 -17.63
C PHE A 124 -7.68 -1.07 -17.56
N TYR A 125 -7.17 -0.38 -16.54
CA TYR A 125 -7.38 1.04 -16.36
C TYR A 125 -6.25 1.82 -17.02
N THR A 126 -6.57 2.77 -17.90
CA THR A 126 -5.60 3.66 -18.53
C THR A 126 -5.79 5.10 -18.05
N GLU A 127 -4.68 5.81 -17.90
CA GLU A 127 -4.65 7.22 -17.54
C GLU A 127 -3.63 7.97 -18.41
N LEU A 128 -4.02 9.15 -18.91
CA LEU A 128 -3.17 9.98 -19.75
C LEU A 128 -2.13 10.72 -18.91
N ASN A 129 -0.86 10.39 -19.16
CA ASN A 129 0.33 10.94 -18.53
C ASN A 129 1.31 11.53 -19.57
N ALA A 130 0.81 12.42 -20.44
CA ALA A 130 1.59 13.00 -21.53
C ALA A 130 2.85 13.75 -21.07
N GLU A 131 2.69 14.62 -20.07
CA GLU A 131 3.78 15.40 -19.48
C GLU A 131 4.89 14.50 -18.91
N ARG A 132 4.52 13.34 -18.35
CA ARG A 132 5.48 12.37 -17.84
C ARG A 132 6.38 11.85 -18.94
N SER A 133 5.81 11.52 -20.08
CA SER A 133 6.56 10.94 -21.18
C SER A 133 7.48 11.95 -21.84
N LEU A 134 7.12 13.23 -21.84
CA LEU A 134 7.93 14.32 -22.40
C LEU A 134 9.01 14.83 -21.43
N LYS A 135 8.69 14.98 -20.14
CA LYS A 135 9.51 15.73 -19.17
C LYS A 135 10.26 14.85 -18.16
N ARG A 136 10.03 13.54 -18.17
CA ARG A 136 10.76 12.61 -17.30
C ARG A 136 12.20 12.49 -17.76
N ARG A 137 13.11 12.38 -16.79
CA ARG A 137 14.52 12.07 -17.05
C ARG A 137 14.65 10.77 -17.84
N ARG A 138 15.59 10.74 -18.79
CA ARG A 138 15.99 9.52 -19.48
C ARG A 138 16.40 8.43 -18.47
N PRO A 139 15.78 7.23 -18.51
CA PRO A 139 16.18 6.12 -17.65
C PRO A 139 17.65 5.74 -17.85
N GLN A 140 18.30 5.27 -16.78
CA GLN A 140 19.65 4.71 -16.88
C GLN A 140 19.64 3.35 -17.58
N THR A 141 20.70 3.07 -18.34
CA THR A 141 21.03 1.70 -18.74
C THR A 141 21.62 0.99 -17.52
N ILE A 142 20.97 -0.10 -17.12
CA ILE A 142 21.43 -0.99 -16.05
C ILE A 142 21.62 -2.34 -16.74
N GLU A 143 22.84 -2.85 -16.74
CA GLU A 143 23.28 -3.91 -17.68
C GLU A 143 22.94 -5.32 -17.21
N ASN A 144 22.75 -5.51 -15.90
CA ASN A 144 22.47 -6.82 -15.29
C ASN A 144 21.72 -6.65 -13.95
N LEU A 145 21.33 -7.75 -13.31
CA LEU A 145 20.61 -7.78 -12.02
C LEU A 145 21.49 -7.58 -10.78
N ASN A 146 22.81 -7.56 -10.95
CA ASN A 146 23.80 -7.30 -9.91
C ASN A 146 24.70 -6.13 -10.32
N PRO A 147 24.13 -4.95 -10.61
CA PRO A 147 24.91 -3.86 -11.16
C PRO A 147 25.85 -3.30 -10.09
N THR A 148 26.90 -2.61 -10.51
CA THR A 148 27.77 -1.84 -9.61
C THR A 148 27.21 -0.45 -9.40
N PHE A 149 27.30 0.08 -8.17
CA PHE A 149 26.91 1.47 -7.91
C PHE A 149 27.75 2.44 -8.73
N LYS A 150 27.10 3.38 -9.43
CA LYS A 150 27.77 4.35 -10.32
C LYS A 150 27.68 5.76 -9.69
N PRO A 151 28.65 6.18 -8.85
CA PRO A 151 28.55 7.43 -8.08
C PRO A 151 28.51 8.68 -8.95
N LEU A 152 29.04 8.64 -10.18
CA LEU A 152 29.01 9.76 -11.13
C LEU A 152 27.64 9.92 -11.81
N MET A 153 26.91 8.81 -12.02
CA MET A 153 25.54 8.86 -12.53
C MET A 153 24.57 9.45 -11.50
N PHE A 154 23.37 9.84 -11.93
CA PHE A 154 22.35 10.26 -10.99
C PHE A 154 22.06 9.16 -9.95
N ASN A 155 21.92 9.55 -8.69
CA ASN A 155 21.53 8.68 -7.60
C ASN A 155 20.85 9.56 -6.52
N PHE A 156 20.12 8.94 -5.58
CA PHE A 156 19.32 9.69 -4.61
C PHE A 156 20.13 10.52 -3.59
N ASN A 157 21.45 10.35 -3.46
CA ASN A 157 22.27 11.30 -2.69
C ASN A 157 22.41 12.68 -3.37
N LYS A 158 21.94 12.82 -4.61
CA LYS A 158 22.06 14.06 -5.43
C LYS A 158 20.75 14.80 -5.62
N VAL A 159 19.68 14.42 -4.91
CA VAL A 159 18.41 15.16 -4.96
C VAL A 159 18.56 16.47 -4.20
N ASP A 160 17.76 17.47 -4.57
CA ASP A 160 17.65 18.69 -3.76
C ASP A 160 17.06 18.32 -2.38
N ALA A 161 17.56 18.92 -1.30
CA ALA A 161 17.05 18.65 0.05
C ALA A 161 15.55 18.93 0.19
N ARG A 162 14.98 19.82 -0.64
CA ARG A 162 13.54 20.10 -0.71
C ARG A 162 12.72 18.96 -1.31
N GLU A 163 13.35 18.06 -2.07
CA GLU A 163 12.70 16.84 -2.62
C GLU A 163 12.48 15.78 -1.54
N VAL A 164 13.22 15.84 -0.41
CA VAL A 164 13.06 14.93 0.72
C VAL A 164 11.81 15.34 1.51
N ILE A 165 10.80 14.45 1.56
CA ILE A 165 9.57 14.66 2.30
C ILE A 165 9.82 14.49 3.80
N MET A 166 10.49 13.39 4.16
CA MET A 166 10.88 13.07 5.53
C MET A 166 11.94 11.97 5.55
N THR A 167 12.67 11.89 6.66
CA THR A 167 13.54 10.77 7.01
C THR A 167 12.92 10.04 8.20
N ILE A 168 12.77 8.73 8.08
CA ILE A 168 12.38 7.83 9.16
C ILE A 168 13.67 7.19 9.65
N ASP A 169 14.07 7.51 10.88
CA ASP A 169 15.32 7.04 11.46
C ASP A 169 15.27 5.53 11.73
N ASP A 170 16.45 4.91 11.78
CA ASP A 170 16.61 3.54 12.26
C ASP A 170 16.10 3.46 13.71
N ALA A 171 15.06 2.67 13.91
CA ALA A 171 14.57 2.32 15.21
C ALA A 171 14.36 0.80 15.27
N TYR A 172 14.88 0.20 16.34
CA TYR A 172 14.71 -1.22 16.65
C TYR A 172 15.15 -2.16 15.50
N GLY A 173 16.19 -1.81 14.74
CA GLY A 173 16.73 -2.63 13.66
C GLY A 173 16.04 -2.46 12.31
N SER A 174 15.12 -1.50 12.18
CA SER A 174 14.58 -1.08 10.88
C SER A 174 15.58 -0.20 10.14
N PRO A 175 15.69 -0.28 8.80
CA PRO A 175 16.59 0.59 8.07
C PRO A 175 16.18 2.07 8.21
N GLU A 176 17.16 2.98 8.20
CA GLU A 176 16.88 4.41 7.93
C GLU A 176 16.21 4.49 6.55
N VAL A 177 15.07 5.18 6.44
CA VAL A 177 14.33 5.35 5.19
C VAL A 177 14.12 6.81 4.89
N GLN A 178 14.54 7.26 3.71
CA GLN A 178 14.14 8.55 3.18
C GLN A 178 12.94 8.38 2.25
N MET A 179 11.88 9.16 2.50
CA MET A 179 10.78 9.33 1.58
C MET A 179 11.05 10.58 0.74
N ILE A 180 11.23 10.40 -0.57
CA ILE A 180 11.60 11.46 -1.51
C ILE A 180 10.48 11.61 -2.53
N ILE A 181 10.09 12.83 -2.93
CA ILE A 181 9.11 12.97 -4.03
C ILE A 181 9.63 12.24 -5.28
N ASN A 182 8.72 11.63 -6.04
CA ASN A 182 9.08 11.30 -7.41
C ASN A 182 8.93 12.57 -8.26
N LYS A 183 10.04 13.12 -8.74
CA LYS A 183 10.05 14.32 -9.59
C LYS A 183 9.23 14.17 -10.87
N SER A 184 8.93 12.94 -11.31
CA SER A 184 8.04 12.63 -12.43
C SER A 184 6.91 11.69 -11.98
N PRO A 185 5.94 12.21 -11.21
CA PRO A 185 4.90 11.42 -10.56
C PRO A 185 3.97 10.74 -11.57
N ILE A 186 3.46 9.55 -11.23
CA ILE A 186 2.55 8.79 -12.12
C ILE A 186 1.12 9.16 -11.73
N THR A 187 0.84 9.04 -10.44
CA THR A 187 -0.39 9.48 -9.80
C THR A 187 -0.05 10.33 -8.57
N LYS A 188 -1.10 10.75 -7.86
CA LYS A 188 -1.01 11.52 -6.63
C LYS A 188 -0.17 10.81 -5.56
N TYR A 189 0.56 11.59 -4.77
CA TYR A 189 1.43 11.12 -3.68
C TYR A 189 2.59 10.22 -4.12
N HIS A 190 2.93 10.19 -5.41
CA HIS A 190 4.04 9.38 -5.90
C HIS A 190 5.36 9.81 -5.22
N THR A 191 5.83 8.94 -4.34
CA THR A 191 6.96 9.08 -3.43
C THR A 191 7.85 7.85 -3.60
N LEU A 192 9.15 8.03 -3.43
CA LEU A 192 10.17 6.99 -3.47
C LEU A 192 10.59 6.68 -2.03
N ILE A 193 10.50 5.41 -1.65
CA ILE A 193 11.03 4.85 -0.42
C ILE A 193 12.46 4.43 -0.73
N CYS A 194 13.43 5.16 -0.18
CA CYS A 194 14.85 4.93 -0.40
C CYS A 194 15.50 4.52 0.93
N PRO A 195 15.70 3.21 1.17
CA PRO A 195 16.34 2.71 2.38
C PRO A 195 17.85 2.98 2.33
N GLU A 196 18.39 3.44 3.45
CA GLU A 196 19.82 3.58 3.72
C GLU A 196 20.58 4.29 2.58
N VAL A 197 20.06 5.42 2.10
CA VAL A 197 20.53 6.14 0.89
C VAL A 197 22.05 6.36 0.89
N LYS A 198 22.64 6.59 2.07
CA LYS A 198 24.09 6.80 2.25
C LYS A 198 24.93 5.53 2.05
N LYS A 199 24.34 4.33 2.19
CA LYS A 199 24.99 3.04 1.94
C LYS A 199 25.10 2.70 0.44
N ASN A 200 24.50 3.50 -0.44
CA ASN A 200 24.63 3.37 -1.89
C ASN A 200 24.19 2.00 -2.43
N HIS A 201 23.18 1.39 -1.80
CA HIS A 201 22.61 0.13 -2.27
C HIS A 201 22.19 0.28 -3.73
N VAL A 202 22.66 -0.63 -4.57
CA VAL A 202 22.24 -0.69 -5.97
C VAL A 202 20.76 -1.06 -6.08
N GLN A 203 20.15 -0.95 -7.26
CA GLN A 203 18.74 -1.35 -7.43
C GLN A 203 18.59 -2.87 -7.35
N ARG A 204 18.72 -3.43 -6.15
CA ARG A 204 18.53 -4.82 -5.79
C ARG A 204 17.85 -4.81 -4.43
N ILE A 205 16.66 -5.39 -4.36
CA ILE A 205 15.86 -5.37 -3.14
C ILE A 205 16.59 -6.11 -2.02
N THR A 206 16.59 -5.52 -0.82
CA THR A 206 17.14 -6.13 0.40
C THR A 206 16.01 -6.70 1.27
N ARG A 207 16.36 -7.58 2.20
CA ARG A 207 15.42 -8.14 3.17
C ARG A 207 14.77 -7.02 4.01
N GLU A 208 15.58 -6.10 4.49
CA GLU A 208 15.16 -4.98 5.35
C GLU A 208 14.24 -4.02 4.60
N ALA A 209 14.48 -3.77 3.31
CA ALA A 209 13.61 -2.96 2.47
C ALA A 209 12.24 -3.62 2.26
N LEU A 210 12.20 -4.95 2.05
CA LEU A 210 10.95 -5.72 1.95
C LEU A 210 10.18 -5.65 3.27
N GLU A 211 10.86 -5.92 4.38
CA GLU A 211 10.28 -5.89 5.72
C GLU A 211 9.67 -4.52 6.03
N PHE A 212 10.39 -3.43 5.74
CA PHE A 212 9.87 -2.07 5.89
C PHE A 212 8.60 -1.86 5.05
N CYS A 213 8.62 -2.20 3.76
CA CYS A 213 7.48 -1.97 2.86
C CYS A 213 6.23 -2.74 3.30
N ILE A 214 6.40 -4.02 3.64
CA ILE A 214 5.31 -4.90 4.08
C ILE A 214 4.76 -4.44 5.42
N THR A 215 5.64 -4.11 6.37
CA THR A 215 5.24 -3.61 7.70
C THR A 215 4.51 -2.28 7.60
N PHE A 216 4.99 -1.35 6.77
CA PHE A 216 4.33 -0.08 6.50
C PHE A 216 2.93 -0.31 5.91
N MET A 217 2.80 -1.14 4.87
CA MET A 217 1.52 -1.45 4.22
C MET A 217 0.52 -2.16 5.14
N ARG A 218 0.98 -3.02 6.05
CA ARG A 218 0.12 -3.67 7.07
C ARG A 218 -0.34 -2.70 8.15
N SER A 219 0.39 -1.60 8.35
CA SER A 219 0.21 -0.68 9.48
C SER A 219 -0.47 0.64 9.10
N ILE A 220 -0.87 0.80 7.83
CA ILE A 220 -1.71 1.91 7.37
C ILE A 220 -3.17 1.45 7.17
N ASP A 221 -4.09 2.40 7.24
CA ASP A 221 -5.50 2.24 6.93
C ASP A 221 -5.85 3.07 5.69
N ASP A 222 -5.24 2.67 4.57
CA ASP A 222 -5.45 3.32 3.28
C ASP A 222 -5.19 2.35 2.12
N LYS A 223 -6.27 1.69 1.68
CA LYS A 223 -6.23 0.69 0.61
C LYS A 223 -5.93 1.27 -0.78
N ASP A 224 -5.94 2.59 -0.93
CA ASP A 224 -5.64 3.25 -2.20
C ASP A 224 -4.15 3.52 -2.33
N MET A 225 -3.39 3.49 -1.24
CA MET A 225 -1.93 3.52 -1.32
C MET A 225 -1.41 2.16 -1.76
N ARG A 226 -0.57 2.16 -2.78
CA ARG A 226 0.05 0.94 -3.35
C ARG A 226 1.54 1.16 -3.50
N MET A 227 2.31 0.08 -3.44
CA MET A 227 3.74 0.12 -3.70
C MET A 227 4.14 -0.71 -4.91
N GLY A 228 5.21 -0.30 -5.56
CA GLY A 228 5.76 -0.98 -6.72
C GLY A 228 7.28 -1.00 -6.70
N TYR A 229 7.88 -2.12 -7.06
CA TYR A 229 9.32 -2.23 -7.26
C TYR A 229 9.60 -2.74 -8.67
N ASN A 230 10.62 -2.16 -9.29
CA ASN A 230 11.13 -2.56 -10.59
C ASN A 230 12.60 -2.95 -10.39
N SER A 231 12.99 -4.17 -10.73
CA SER A 231 14.40 -4.58 -10.73
C SER A 231 15.11 -4.11 -12.02
N PRO A 232 16.45 -4.17 -12.08
CA PRO A 232 17.20 -4.02 -13.33
C PRO A 232 16.68 -4.99 -14.40
N GLY A 233 16.55 -4.52 -15.64
CA GLY A 233 15.92 -5.31 -16.71
C GLY A 233 14.40 -5.40 -16.63
N ALA A 234 13.78 -4.90 -15.55
CA ALA A 234 12.34 -4.83 -15.34
C ALA A 234 11.84 -3.38 -15.17
N LEU A 235 12.40 -2.47 -15.97
CA LEU A 235 12.09 -1.02 -16.00
C LEU A 235 12.55 -0.17 -14.81
N ALA A 236 13.47 -0.66 -13.97
CA ALA A 236 14.20 0.22 -13.04
C ALA A 236 14.82 1.41 -13.78
N SER A 237 14.55 2.64 -13.34
CA SER A 237 15.03 3.83 -14.05
C SER A 237 16.34 4.41 -13.48
N VAL A 238 16.68 4.06 -12.24
CA VAL A 238 17.86 4.54 -11.52
C VAL A 238 18.53 3.35 -10.85
N ASN A 239 19.86 3.25 -10.91
CA ASN A 239 20.63 2.25 -10.17
C ASN A 239 20.96 2.75 -8.75
N HIS A 240 19.95 2.83 -7.90
CA HIS A 240 20.05 3.08 -6.46
C HIS A 240 18.73 2.59 -5.85
N LEU A 241 18.78 1.71 -4.85
CA LEU A 241 17.63 1.05 -4.25
C LEU A 241 16.49 2.03 -3.92
N HIS A 242 15.34 1.80 -4.57
CA HIS A 242 14.10 2.50 -4.29
C HIS A 242 12.88 1.63 -4.56
N VAL A 243 11.81 1.88 -3.81
CA VAL A 243 10.46 1.37 -4.02
C VAL A 243 9.52 2.55 -4.24
N HIS A 244 8.58 2.40 -5.16
CA HIS A 244 7.56 3.40 -5.44
C HIS A 244 6.40 3.27 -4.43
N LEU A 245 5.92 4.38 -3.90
CA LEU A 245 4.67 4.49 -3.12
C LEU A 245 3.79 5.54 -3.80
N LEU A 246 2.56 5.19 -4.15
CA LEU A 246 1.65 6.08 -4.88
C LEU A 246 0.18 5.72 -4.64
N GLN A 247 -0.71 6.68 -4.88
CA GLN A 247 -2.14 6.46 -4.72
C GLN A 247 -2.76 5.93 -6.03
N MET A 248 -3.49 4.83 -5.95
CA MET A 248 -4.28 4.24 -7.03
C MET A 248 -5.65 3.82 -6.48
N PRO A 249 -6.62 4.75 -6.40
CA PRO A 249 -7.93 4.48 -5.83
C PRO A 249 -8.80 3.58 -6.69
N GLN A 250 -8.49 3.49 -7.99
CA GLN A 250 -9.25 2.70 -8.95
C GLN A 250 -9.11 1.21 -8.65
N ASP A 251 -10.17 0.46 -8.92
CA ASP A 251 -10.11 -0.99 -8.89
C ASP A 251 -9.41 -1.49 -10.15
N LEU A 252 -8.31 -2.19 -9.95
CA LEU A 252 -7.50 -2.82 -10.98
C LEU A 252 -7.89 -4.29 -11.09
N TYR A 253 -7.61 -4.94 -12.24
CA TYR A 253 -7.94 -6.36 -12.40
C TYR A 253 -7.26 -7.23 -11.32
N ILE A 254 -6.05 -6.85 -10.87
CA ILE A 254 -5.28 -7.61 -9.88
C ILE A 254 -6.01 -7.70 -8.53
N ASP A 255 -6.86 -6.73 -8.21
CA ASP A 255 -7.63 -6.69 -6.95
C ASP A 255 -8.65 -7.83 -6.86
N GLN A 256 -9.07 -8.38 -8.00
CA GLN A 256 -10.07 -9.45 -8.11
C GLN A 256 -9.52 -10.69 -8.85
N ALA A 257 -8.22 -10.73 -9.13
CA ALA A 257 -7.63 -11.83 -9.87
C ALA A 257 -7.78 -13.15 -9.09
N PRO A 258 -8.28 -14.23 -9.72
CA PRO A 258 -8.38 -15.52 -9.06
C PRO A 258 -6.99 -16.05 -8.70
N LEU A 259 -6.86 -16.58 -7.49
CA LEU A 259 -5.61 -17.10 -6.93
C LEU A 259 -5.74 -18.60 -6.68
N ASP A 260 -4.85 -19.39 -7.29
CA ASP A 260 -4.72 -20.82 -7.03
C ASP A 260 -3.61 -21.01 -5.98
N GLU A 261 -3.86 -21.79 -4.93
CA GLU A 261 -2.84 -22.09 -3.92
C GLU A 261 -1.65 -22.84 -4.53
N LEU A 262 -0.43 -22.43 -4.16
CA LEU A 262 0.81 -23.10 -4.54
C LEU A 262 1.47 -23.80 -3.34
N ALA A 263 1.73 -23.08 -2.26
CA ALA A 263 2.52 -23.60 -1.15
C ALA A 263 2.22 -22.88 0.18
N GLY A 264 2.34 -23.64 1.28
CA GLY A 264 2.35 -23.13 2.65
C GLY A 264 1.03 -22.49 3.14
N GLY A 265 -0.06 -22.51 2.37
CA GLY A 265 -1.31 -21.82 2.72
C GLY A 265 -1.22 -20.29 2.68
N TYR A 266 -0.17 -19.72 2.09
CA TYR A 266 0.02 -18.27 1.94
C TYR A 266 0.67 -17.85 0.62
N VAL A 267 1.22 -18.78 -0.17
CA VAL A 267 1.71 -18.52 -1.53
C VAL A 267 0.69 -19.04 -2.53
N TYR A 268 0.31 -18.17 -3.45
CA TYR A 268 -0.63 -18.45 -4.52
C TYR A 268 0.00 -18.09 -5.87
N ARG A 269 -0.53 -18.65 -6.95
CA ARG A 269 -0.32 -18.13 -8.31
C ARG A 269 -1.57 -17.43 -8.81
N LEU A 270 -1.39 -16.49 -9.71
CA LEU A 270 -2.48 -16.01 -10.54
C LEU A 270 -3.01 -17.16 -11.40
N SER A 271 -4.33 -17.25 -11.53
CA SER A 271 -4.97 -18.26 -12.37
C SER A 271 -4.42 -18.22 -13.79
N ARG A 272 -4.27 -19.37 -14.44
CA ARG A 272 -3.81 -19.45 -15.85
C ARG A 272 -4.67 -18.66 -16.84
N ARG A 273 -5.88 -18.28 -16.45
CA ARG A 273 -6.77 -17.44 -17.26
C ARG A 273 -6.47 -15.95 -17.09
N ALA A 274 -5.83 -15.55 -15.99
CA ALA A 274 -5.49 -14.16 -15.68
C ALA A 274 -4.63 -13.53 -16.78
N PRO A 275 -4.68 -12.19 -16.92
CA PRO A 275 -3.99 -11.50 -18.01
C PRO A 275 -2.48 -11.43 -17.79
N THR A 276 -2.04 -11.58 -16.54
CA THR A 276 -0.64 -11.77 -16.16
C THR A 276 -0.45 -13.10 -15.46
N GLU A 277 0.78 -13.59 -15.52
CA GLU A 277 1.25 -14.73 -14.76
C GLU A 277 2.24 -14.24 -13.70
N GLY A 278 2.17 -14.82 -12.50
CA GLY A 278 2.93 -14.37 -11.34
C GLY A 278 2.43 -15.04 -10.06
N ILE A 279 3.16 -14.83 -8.97
CA ILE A 279 2.76 -15.32 -7.64
C ILE A 279 2.23 -14.19 -6.78
N CYS A 280 1.46 -14.55 -5.76
CA CYS A 280 0.98 -13.67 -4.71
C CYS A 280 1.32 -14.29 -3.35
N ILE A 281 2.07 -13.57 -2.53
CA ILE A 281 2.31 -13.91 -1.13
C ILE A 281 1.35 -13.09 -0.27
N VAL A 282 0.55 -13.77 0.55
CA VAL A 282 -0.46 -13.13 1.42
C VAL A 282 0.06 -13.03 2.84
N PHE A 283 0.15 -11.79 3.32
CA PHE A 283 0.40 -11.43 4.72
C PHE A 283 -0.93 -11.11 5.38
N LYS A 284 -1.39 -11.99 6.27
CA LYS A 284 -2.67 -11.82 6.94
C LYS A 284 -2.59 -10.73 8.01
N ASP A 285 -3.72 -10.10 8.29
CA ASP A 285 -3.86 -9.12 9.37
C ASP A 285 -3.43 -9.70 10.72
N ASN A 286 -3.70 -10.99 10.93
CA ASN A 286 -3.45 -11.73 12.15
C ASN A 286 -2.13 -12.52 12.17
N ASP A 287 -1.31 -12.44 11.12
CA ASP A 287 0.04 -13.02 11.16
C ASP A 287 0.85 -12.37 12.29
N ASN A 288 1.46 -13.22 13.12
CA ASN A 288 2.40 -12.79 14.15
C ASN A 288 3.75 -12.38 13.53
N ASP A 289 4.66 -11.84 14.34
CA ASP A 289 5.92 -11.28 13.84
C ASP A 289 6.84 -12.35 13.24
N GLU A 290 6.83 -13.58 13.77
CA GLU A 290 7.59 -14.71 13.26
C GLU A 290 7.08 -15.15 11.87
N GLN A 291 5.76 -15.25 11.69
CA GLN A 291 5.14 -15.59 10.41
C GLN A 291 5.41 -14.52 9.34
N VAL A 292 5.45 -13.25 9.73
CA VAL A 292 5.78 -12.14 8.83
C VAL A 292 7.24 -12.22 8.43
N ALA A 293 8.15 -12.39 9.39
CA ALA A 293 9.59 -12.51 9.15
C ALA A 293 9.89 -13.71 8.22
N GLU A 294 9.27 -14.86 8.45
CA GLU A 294 9.41 -16.04 7.60
C GLU A 294 8.96 -15.76 6.16
N LYS A 295 7.77 -15.16 5.97
CA LYS A 295 7.28 -14.81 4.63
C LYS A 295 8.18 -13.79 3.92
N VAL A 296 8.72 -12.82 4.65
CA VAL A 296 9.73 -11.86 4.14
C VAL A 296 10.99 -12.60 3.71
N ASP A 297 11.48 -13.54 4.52
CA ASP A 297 12.68 -14.33 4.22
C ASP A 297 12.50 -15.15 2.95
N GLN A 298 11.36 -15.81 2.78
CA GLN A 298 11.08 -16.59 1.59
C GLN A 298 10.94 -15.73 0.33
N LEU A 299 10.30 -14.57 0.43
CA LEU A 299 10.25 -13.60 -0.66
C LEU A 299 11.65 -13.07 -1.02
N TYR A 300 12.47 -12.79 -0.02
CA TYR A 300 13.84 -12.32 -0.22
C TYR A 300 14.70 -13.40 -0.89
N LYS A 301 14.66 -14.65 -0.41
CA LYS A 301 15.35 -15.80 -1.04
C LYS A 301 14.94 -15.95 -2.51
N LEU A 302 13.64 -15.80 -2.82
CA LEU A 302 13.15 -15.84 -4.20
C LEU A 302 13.73 -14.69 -5.04
N ALA A 303 13.73 -13.46 -4.52
CA ALA A 303 14.31 -12.31 -5.20
C ALA A 303 15.80 -12.49 -5.49
N MET A 304 16.55 -13.06 -4.55
CA MET A 304 17.98 -13.36 -4.73
C MET A 304 18.21 -14.45 -5.77
N TRP A 305 17.42 -15.52 -5.75
CA TRP A 305 17.46 -16.54 -6.79
C TRP A 305 17.15 -15.96 -8.17
N MET A 306 16.13 -15.11 -8.30
CA MET A 306 15.81 -14.45 -9.58
C MET A 306 16.98 -13.58 -10.07
N CYS A 307 17.63 -12.81 -9.18
CA CYS A 307 18.84 -12.07 -9.54
C CYS A 307 19.99 -12.97 -9.99
N GLN A 308 20.21 -14.11 -9.33
CA GLN A 308 21.26 -15.08 -9.68
C GLN A 308 21.00 -15.77 -11.02
N ASN A 309 19.73 -15.97 -11.39
CA ASN A 309 19.31 -16.66 -12.62
C ASN A 309 18.97 -15.66 -13.75
N ASN A 310 19.46 -14.42 -13.65
CA ASN A 310 19.21 -13.37 -14.64
C ASN A 310 17.73 -13.19 -15.02
N MET A 311 16.85 -13.26 -14.01
CA MET A 311 15.39 -13.13 -14.16
C MET A 311 14.91 -11.78 -13.61
N PRO A 312 14.71 -10.76 -14.48
CA PRO A 312 14.16 -9.49 -14.05
C PRO A 312 12.75 -9.68 -13.50
N HIS A 313 12.37 -8.79 -12.59
CA HIS A 313 11.13 -8.95 -11.85
C HIS A 313 10.58 -7.62 -11.35
N ASN A 314 9.27 -7.63 -11.14
CA ASN A 314 8.51 -6.53 -10.59
C ASN A 314 7.79 -7.02 -9.32
N LEU A 315 7.67 -6.13 -8.33
CA LEU A 315 6.79 -6.36 -7.19
C LEU A 315 5.64 -5.35 -7.23
N PHE A 316 4.46 -5.78 -6.82
CA PHE A 316 3.33 -4.91 -6.54
C PHE A 316 2.76 -5.27 -5.18
N ILE A 317 2.73 -4.31 -4.26
CA ILE A 317 2.29 -4.49 -2.88
C ILE A 317 1.04 -3.66 -2.66
N THR A 318 -0.04 -4.31 -2.25
CA THR A 318 -1.34 -3.67 -2.02
C THR A 318 -2.02 -4.28 -0.81
N GLN A 319 -2.87 -3.52 -0.14
CA GLN A 319 -3.83 -4.11 0.79
C GLN A 319 -4.86 -4.93 -0.01
N ASP A 320 -5.33 -6.02 0.56
CA ASP A 320 -6.38 -6.83 -0.06
C ASP A 320 -7.70 -6.05 -0.05
N ARG A 321 -8.20 -5.76 -1.24
CA ARG A 321 -9.41 -4.93 -1.44
C ARG A 321 -10.69 -5.77 -1.48
N ARG A 322 -10.59 -7.09 -1.36
CA ARG A 322 -11.75 -8.00 -1.40
C ARG A 322 -12.57 -7.91 -0.11
N PRO A 323 -13.90 -8.06 -0.18
CA PRO A 323 -14.75 -8.05 1.02
C PRO A 323 -14.28 -9.08 2.06
N GLY A 324 -14.18 -8.65 3.32
CA GLY A 324 -13.78 -9.51 4.44
C GLY A 324 -12.28 -9.79 4.56
N GLN A 325 -11.44 -9.22 3.69
CA GLN A 325 -9.97 -9.41 3.72
C GLN A 325 -9.22 -8.17 4.24
N SER A 326 -9.92 -7.23 4.87
CA SER A 326 -9.35 -5.98 5.37
C SER A 326 -8.17 -6.25 6.33
N GLY A 327 -7.07 -5.52 6.12
CA GLY A 327 -5.84 -5.68 6.91
C GLY A 327 -4.84 -6.69 6.32
N ASN A 328 -5.26 -7.56 5.39
CA ASN A 328 -4.33 -8.40 4.65
C ASN A 328 -3.54 -7.55 3.64
N VAL A 329 -2.28 -7.90 3.45
CA VAL A 329 -1.41 -7.34 2.41
C VAL A 329 -1.03 -8.42 1.42
N GLN A 330 -1.12 -8.11 0.15
CA GLN A 330 -0.75 -8.97 -0.97
C GLN A 330 0.53 -8.43 -1.61
N VAL A 331 1.51 -9.31 -1.77
CA VAL A 331 2.73 -9.03 -2.54
C VAL A 331 2.71 -9.87 -3.79
N PHE A 332 2.45 -9.23 -4.93
CA PHE A 332 2.54 -9.86 -6.24
C PHE A 332 3.98 -9.80 -6.75
N VAL A 333 4.47 -10.92 -7.28
CA VAL A 333 5.79 -11.04 -7.91
C VAL A 333 5.59 -11.47 -9.35
N PHE A 334 6.09 -10.65 -10.26
CA PHE A 334 6.05 -10.93 -11.69
C PHE A 334 7.48 -11.13 -12.19
N ALA A 335 7.76 -12.32 -12.70
CA ALA A 335 9.02 -12.63 -13.36
C ALA A 335 8.90 -12.43 -14.87
N ARG A 336 10.02 -12.11 -15.52
CA ARG A 336 10.05 -11.93 -16.97
C ARG A 336 11.26 -12.60 -17.62
N SER A 337 11.07 -13.22 -18.78
CA SER A 337 12.14 -13.86 -19.54
C SER A 337 13.02 -12.83 -20.28
N GLU A 338 12.46 -11.68 -20.67
CA GLU A 338 13.19 -10.66 -21.41
C GLU A 338 13.85 -9.61 -20.52
N TYR A 339 15.17 -9.46 -20.64
CA TYR A 339 15.90 -8.36 -20.02
C TYR A 339 15.73 -7.06 -20.82
N CYS A 340 15.00 -6.10 -20.24
CA CYS A 340 14.77 -4.81 -20.87
C CYS A 340 15.94 -3.84 -20.62
N VAL A 341 16.87 -3.81 -21.58
CA VAL A 341 17.99 -2.84 -21.62
C VAL A 341 17.51 -1.49 -22.16
N ASN A 342 16.84 -1.49 -23.31
CA ASN A 342 16.30 -0.29 -23.93
C ASN A 342 14.90 0.01 -23.38
N LYS A 343 14.68 1.26 -22.96
CA LYS A 343 13.45 1.76 -22.34
C LYS A 343 12.94 2.92 -23.17
N ASP A 344 12.75 2.68 -24.46
CA ASP A 344 12.27 3.69 -25.39
C ASP A 344 10.91 4.20 -24.88
N LEU A 345 10.76 5.51 -24.80
CA LEU A 345 9.54 6.16 -24.33
C LEU A 345 8.39 6.00 -25.33
N ALA A 346 8.70 5.66 -26.60
CA ALA A 346 7.70 5.36 -27.62
C ALA A 346 7.07 3.97 -27.43
N ASP A 347 7.79 3.04 -26.79
CA ASP A 347 7.36 1.65 -26.60
C ASP A 347 6.31 1.51 -25.49
N PHE A 348 5.46 0.49 -25.62
CA PHE A 348 4.64 0.03 -24.51
C PHE A 348 5.51 -0.73 -23.50
N ASN A 349 6.01 0.02 -22.53
CA ASN A 349 6.85 -0.45 -21.44
C ASN A 349 5.98 -1.11 -20.36
N VAL A 350 6.25 -2.37 -20.03
CA VAL A 350 5.54 -3.14 -19.01
C VAL A 350 6.39 -3.25 -17.74
N GLY A 351 5.97 -2.55 -16.68
CA GLY A 351 6.51 -2.62 -15.33
C GLY A 351 5.42 -2.94 -14.32
N PHE A 352 5.66 -2.62 -13.04
CA PHE A 352 4.72 -3.01 -11.97
C PHE A 352 3.31 -2.45 -12.18
N CYS A 353 3.16 -1.26 -12.76
CA CYS A 353 1.85 -0.63 -12.99
C CYS A 353 1.04 -1.44 -14.01
N GLU A 354 1.64 -1.67 -15.17
CA GLU A 354 0.98 -2.31 -16.31
C GLU A 354 0.65 -3.76 -15.97
N LEU A 355 1.57 -4.44 -15.26
CA LEU A 355 1.33 -5.79 -14.73
C LEU A 355 0.20 -5.81 -13.71
N ALA A 356 0.05 -4.80 -12.86
CA ALA A 356 -1.06 -4.73 -11.91
C ALA A 356 -2.41 -4.32 -12.54
N GLY A 357 -2.42 -3.85 -13.79
CA GLY A 357 -3.64 -3.45 -14.49
C GLY A 357 -3.82 -1.95 -14.67
N TYR A 358 -2.82 -1.15 -14.29
CA TYR A 358 -2.80 0.29 -14.44
C TYR A 358 -1.83 0.69 -15.56
N ILE A 359 -2.33 1.36 -16.59
CA ILE A 359 -1.55 1.65 -17.81
C ILE A 359 -1.45 3.17 -18.00
N PRO A 360 -0.35 3.80 -17.57
CA PRO A 360 -0.08 5.20 -17.86
C PRO A 360 0.29 5.36 -19.34
N LEU A 361 -0.44 6.19 -20.08
CA LEU A 361 -0.22 6.39 -21.51
C LEU A 361 0.28 7.79 -21.84
N PRO A 362 1.22 7.93 -22.80
CA PRO A 362 1.79 9.21 -23.16
C PRO A 362 0.86 10.09 -24.00
N ASP A 363 -0.14 9.48 -24.65
CA ASP A 363 -0.77 10.08 -25.82
C ASP A 363 -2.26 9.72 -25.88
N PRO A 364 -3.15 10.70 -26.18
CA PRO A 364 -4.60 10.46 -26.25
C PRO A 364 -5.01 9.46 -27.33
N GLU A 365 -4.38 9.49 -28.51
CA GLU A 365 -4.71 8.58 -29.62
C GLU A 365 -4.32 7.14 -29.27
N LYS A 366 -3.11 6.93 -28.71
CA LYS A 366 -2.73 5.63 -28.13
C LYS A 366 -3.72 5.21 -27.05
N MET A 367 -4.15 6.14 -26.20
CA MET A 367 -5.13 5.84 -25.17
C MET A 367 -6.44 5.37 -25.76
N GLU A 368 -6.97 6.00 -26.80
CA GLU A 368 -8.23 5.63 -27.46
C GLU A 368 -8.14 4.29 -28.21
N ASN A 369 -7.01 4.03 -28.89
CA ASN A 369 -6.85 2.88 -29.77
C ASN A 369 -6.29 1.62 -29.09
N LEU A 370 -5.72 1.73 -27.88
CA LEU A 370 -5.17 0.56 -27.18
C LEU A 370 -6.27 -0.47 -26.87
N THR A 371 -6.04 -1.71 -27.26
CA THR A 371 -6.96 -2.82 -27.02
C THR A 371 -6.46 -3.75 -25.92
N GLU A 372 -7.36 -4.49 -25.26
CA GLU A 372 -6.97 -5.47 -24.25
C GLU A 372 -6.07 -6.57 -24.85
N LEU A 373 -6.31 -6.98 -26.10
CA LEU A 373 -5.47 -7.95 -26.79
C LEU A 373 -4.02 -7.47 -26.98
N GLN A 374 -3.80 -6.19 -27.32
CA GLN A 374 -2.45 -5.62 -27.42
C GLN A 374 -1.75 -5.60 -26.06
N VAL A 375 -2.49 -5.28 -25.00
CA VAL A 375 -1.96 -5.30 -23.63
C VAL A 375 -1.52 -6.72 -23.24
N LEU A 376 -2.41 -7.70 -23.44
CA LEU A 376 -2.16 -9.11 -23.17
C LEU A 376 -0.97 -9.64 -23.97
N PHE A 377 -0.91 -9.30 -25.27
CA PHE A 377 0.19 -9.70 -26.13
C PHE A 377 1.52 -9.17 -25.59
N ARG A 378 1.60 -7.87 -25.29
CA ARG A 378 2.83 -7.27 -24.78
C ARG A 378 3.25 -7.84 -23.44
N ILE A 379 2.31 -8.02 -22.50
CA ILE A 379 2.58 -8.66 -21.20
C ILE A 379 3.17 -10.05 -21.42
N ARG A 380 2.53 -10.89 -22.25
CA ARG A 380 3.00 -12.26 -22.52
C ARG A 380 4.37 -12.29 -23.19
N THR A 381 4.63 -11.38 -24.15
CA THR A 381 5.94 -11.27 -24.80
C THR A 381 7.02 -11.01 -23.77
N VAL A 382 6.80 -10.06 -22.85
CA VAL A 382 7.84 -9.72 -21.89
C VAL A 382 7.99 -10.77 -20.80
N THR A 383 6.89 -11.32 -20.28
CA THR A 383 6.94 -12.31 -19.20
C THR A 383 7.50 -13.64 -19.67
N GLY A 384 7.21 -14.02 -20.92
CA GLY A 384 7.63 -15.29 -21.50
C GLY A 384 7.18 -16.47 -20.64
N ASP A 385 8.08 -17.44 -20.47
CA ASP A 385 7.90 -18.65 -19.67
C ASP A 385 8.47 -18.56 -18.24
N ALA A 386 9.12 -17.45 -17.88
CA ALA A 386 9.71 -17.23 -16.56
C ALA A 386 8.78 -17.53 -15.37
N PRO A 387 7.45 -17.26 -15.43
CA PRO A 387 6.54 -17.61 -14.34
C PRO A 387 6.55 -19.10 -13.96
N LYS A 388 6.83 -20.02 -14.89
CA LYS A 388 6.88 -21.47 -14.58
C LYS A 388 8.00 -21.78 -13.58
N ALA A 389 9.21 -21.32 -13.88
CA ALA A 389 10.37 -21.49 -13.00
C ALA A 389 10.18 -20.75 -11.66
N LEU A 390 9.48 -19.60 -11.68
CA LEU A 390 9.08 -18.87 -10.47
C LEU A 390 8.18 -19.73 -9.56
N TYR A 391 7.16 -20.39 -10.12
CA TYR A 391 6.23 -21.25 -9.37
C TYR A 391 6.95 -22.42 -8.71
N GLU A 392 7.79 -23.12 -9.48
CA GLU A 392 8.58 -24.25 -8.98
C GLU A 392 9.51 -23.78 -7.86
N LYS A 393 10.26 -22.70 -8.09
CA LYS A 393 11.25 -22.24 -7.11
C LYS A 393 10.60 -21.79 -5.80
N ILE A 394 9.52 -21.02 -5.83
CA ILE A 394 8.89 -20.59 -4.58
C ILE A 394 8.30 -21.77 -3.80
N THR A 395 7.78 -22.78 -4.51
CA THR A 395 7.27 -24.00 -3.87
C THR A 395 8.39 -24.74 -3.14
N HIS A 396 9.54 -24.92 -3.79
CA HIS A 396 10.73 -25.51 -3.15
C HIS A 396 11.22 -24.72 -1.94
N ILE A 397 11.27 -23.39 -2.05
CA ILE A 397 11.71 -22.48 -0.98
C ILE A 397 10.80 -22.62 0.26
N VAL A 398 9.48 -22.66 0.06
CA VAL A 398 8.49 -22.70 1.15
C VAL A 398 8.36 -24.09 1.77
N GLU A 399 8.44 -25.15 0.98
CA GLU A 399 8.31 -26.52 1.47
C GLU A 399 9.61 -27.10 2.03
N GLY A 400 10.71 -26.33 2.03
CA GLY A 400 12.00 -26.78 2.55
C GLY A 400 12.64 -27.90 1.73
N ARG A 401 12.24 -28.06 0.45
CA ARG A 401 12.87 -29.01 -0.46
C ARG A 401 14.14 -28.36 -1.02
N GLU A 402 15.26 -28.50 -0.32
CA GLU A 402 16.56 -28.17 -0.89
C GLU A 402 16.77 -29.01 -2.16
N GLN A 403 17.20 -28.37 -3.25
CA GLN A 403 17.87 -29.10 -4.33
C GLN A 403 19.10 -29.73 -3.69
N SER A 404 19.08 -31.05 -3.58
CA SER A 404 20.30 -31.79 -3.27
C SER A 404 21.38 -31.36 -4.26
N LEU A 405 22.60 -31.16 -3.77
CA LEU A 405 23.79 -30.79 -4.55
C LEU A 405 24.12 -31.72 -5.74
N TRP A 406 23.28 -32.72 -6.04
CA TRP A 406 23.50 -33.77 -7.03
C TRP A 406 22.94 -33.48 -8.42
N ASP A 407 22.20 -32.38 -8.64
CA ASP A 407 21.65 -32.00 -9.96
C ASP A 407 22.48 -30.93 -10.69
N GLN A 408 23.77 -30.78 -10.37
CA GLN A 408 24.65 -30.08 -11.31
C GLN A 408 24.99 -31.02 -12.47
N PRO A 409 24.78 -30.61 -13.74
CA PRO A 409 25.30 -31.38 -14.85
C PRO A 409 26.81 -31.47 -14.69
N LEU A 410 27.33 -32.70 -14.67
CA LEU A 410 28.75 -32.99 -14.80
C LEU A 410 29.24 -32.36 -16.11
N THR A 411 29.77 -31.14 -16.03
CA THR A 411 30.71 -30.64 -17.05
C THR A 411 32.01 -31.39 -16.85
N ILE A 412 32.25 -32.37 -17.73
CA ILE A 412 33.58 -32.92 -18.03
C ILE A 412 34.31 -31.94 -18.94
#